data_AF-A0A6J7DJM3-F1
#
_entry.id   AF-A0A6J7DJM3-F1
#
_cell.length_a   1.000
_cell.length_b   1.000
_cell.length_c   1.000
_cell.angle_alpha   90.00
_cell.angle_beta   90.00
_cell.angle_gamma   90.00
#
_symmetry.space_group_name_H-M   'P 1'
#
loop_
_entity.id
_entity.type
_entity.pdbx_description
1 polymer ?
#
loop_
_entity_poly.entity_id
_entity_poly.type
_entity_poly.pdbx_seq_one_letter_code
_entity_poly.pdbx_strand_id
1 'polypeptide(L)'
;MSDILDYWGERITSVVGTMWAAIAFTILAIISLPAALATGDPVIIVAWVAQTFLQLVLLPIIMVGQNVQSRKTERRDNETHAAVMAAHRETQEILAEIHAARSPRTK
;
A
#
# COMPACT_ATOMS: atom_id res chain seq x y z
N MET A 1 -6.24 -22.98 -11.29
CA MET A 1 -7.42 -22.10 -11.52
C MET A 1 -7.45 -20.96 -10.51
N SER A 2 -7.09 -21.20 -9.24
CA SER A 2 -6.77 -20.17 -8.23
C SER A 2 -5.69 -19.19 -8.72
N ASP A 3 -4.57 -19.70 -9.24
CA ASP A 3 -3.40 -18.86 -9.59
C ASP A 3 -3.72 -17.83 -10.70
N ILE A 4 -4.67 -18.14 -11.58
CA ILE A 4 -5.14 -17.23 -12.62
C ILE A 4 -6.00 -16.12 -12.00
N LEU A 5 -6.91 -16.46 -11.09
CA LEU A 5 -7.76 -15.48 -10.41
C LEU A 5 -6.94 -14.54 -9.54
N ASP A 6 -5.94 -15.08 -8.83
CA ASP A 6 -5.03 -14.30 -8.00
C ASP A 6 -4.18 -13.36 -8.85
N TYR A 7 -3.66 -13.85 -9.98
CA TYR A 7 -2.91 -13.02 -10.93
C TYR A 7 -3.75 -11.85 -11.48
N TRP A 8 -4.98 -12.11 -11.93
CA TRP A 8 -5.85 -11.03 -12.43
C TRP A 8 -6.30 -10.09 -11.32
N GLY A 9 -6.59 -10.62 -10.13
CA GLY A 9 -7.00 -9.84 -8.96
C GLY A 9 -5.92 -8.85 -8.53
N GLU A 10 -4.67 -9.30 -8.43
CA GLU A 10 -3.53 -8.46 -8.06
C GLU A 10 -3.27 -7.36 -9.11
N ARG A 11 -3.44 -7.67 -10.40
CA ARG A 11 -3.27 -6.69 -11.48
C ARG A 11 -4.36 -5.62 -11.48
N ILE A 12 -5.62 -6.01 -11.27
CA ILE A 12 -6.74 -5.07 -11.21
C ILE A 12 -6.60 -4.17 -9.98
N THR A 13 -6.36 -4.75 -8.81
CA THR A 13 -6.17 -4.00 -7.55
C THR A 13 -4.92 -3.13 -7.59
N SER A 14 -3.85 -3.57 -8.23
CA SER A 14 -2.65 -2.76 -8.50
C SER A 14 -2.99 -1.50 -9.29
N VAL A 15 -3.82 -1.60 -10.33
CA VAL A 15 -4.20 -0.46 -11.19
C VAL A 15 -5.18 0.47 -10.46
N VAL A 16 -6.20 -0.09 -9.81
CA VAL A 16 -7.21 0.67 -9.04
C VAL A 16 -6.60 1.33 -7.79
N GLY A 17 -5.53 0.75 -7.24
CA GLY A 17 -4.77 1.29 -6.12
C GLY A 17 -3.71 2.33 -6.49
N THR A 18 -3.76 2.87 -7.72
CA THR A 18 -2.94 4.01 -8.15
C THR A 18 -3.73 5.32 -8.11
N MET A 19 -3.03 6.44 -7.90
CA MET A 19 -3.63 7.79 -7.87
C MET A 19 -4.39 8.13 -9.17
N TRP A 20 -4.05 7.46 -10.28
CA TRP A 20 -4.75 7.55 -11.57
C TRP A 20 -6.21 7.07 -11.51
N ALA A 21 -6.52 6.06 -10.70
CA ALA A 21 -7.88 5.55 -10.57
C ALA A 21 -8.81 6.60 -9.92
N ALA A 22 -8.34 7.30 -8.90
CA ALA A 22 -9.09 8.40 -8.27
C ALA A 22 -9.42 9.52 -9.27
N ILE A 23 -8.46 9.84 -10.16
CA ILE A 23 -8.65 10.81 -11.25
C ILE A 23 -9.69 10.29 -12.24
N ALA A 24 -9.60 9.03 -12.67
CA ALA A 24 -10.55 8.43 -13.61
C ALA A 24 -11.99 8.41 -13.06
N PHE A 25 -12.19 8.02 -11.79
CA PHE A 25 -13.52 8.03 -11.16
C PHE A 25 -14.06 9.43 -10.94
N THR A 26 -13.20 10.40 -10.65
CA THR A 26 -13.58 11.81 -10.57
C THR A 26 -14.10 12.30 -11.93
N ILE A 27 -13.41 11.96 -13.02
CA ILE A 27 -13.85 12.30 -14.39
C ILE A 27 -15.19 11.62 -14.71
N LEU A 28 -15.34 10.33 -14.39
CA LEU A 28 -16.59 9.60 -14.56
C LEU A 28 -17.75 10.22 -13.78
N ALA A 29 -17.50 10.66 -12.55
CA ALA A 29 -18.51 11.34 -11.76
C ALA A 29 -18.93 12.67 -12.42
N ILE A 30 -17.99 13.47 -12.92
CA ILE A 30 -18.29 14.74 -13.60
C ILE A 30 -19.22 14.56 -14.81
N ILE A 31 -19.16 13.43 -15.51
CA ILE A 31 -20.10 13.13 -16.62
C ILE A 31 -21.56 13.07 -16.15
N SER A 32 -21.80 12.63 -14.91
CA SER A 32 -23.15 12.55 -14.32
C SER A 32 -23.61 13.84 -13.61
N LEU A 33 -22.70 14.77 -13.32
CA LEU A 33 -23.00 16.07 -12.73
C LEU A 33 -24.05 16.92 -13.51
N PRO A 34 -24.00 17.06 -14.85
CA PRO A 34 -25.00 17.86 -15.57
C PRO A 34 -26.42 17.31 -15.41
N ALA A 35 -26.59 16.00 -15.28
CA ALA A 35 -27.89 15.39 -15.02
C ALA A 35 -28.44 15.77 -13.64
N ALA A 36 -27.59 15.79 -12.61
CA ALA A 36 -27.98 16.20 -11.26
C ALA A 36 -28.34 17.70 -11.18
N LEU A 37 -27.58 18.55 -11.89
CA LEU A 37 -27.82 20.00 -11.95
C LEU A 37 -29.09 20.34 -12.73
N ALA A 38 -29.42 19.57 -13.77
CA ALA A 38 -30.65 19.77 -14.55
C ALA A 38 -31.93 19.62 -13.72
N THR A 39 -31.86 18.91 -12.59
CA THR A 39 -32.99 18.73 -11.68
C THR A 39 -33.39 20.01 -10.93
N GLY A 40 -32.49 20.99 -10.79
CA GLY A 40 -32.77 22.28 -10.13
C GLY A 40 -33.01 22.22 -8.62
N ASP A 41 -32.99 21.04 -8.01
CA ASP A 41 -33.19 20.83 -6.57
C ASP A 41 -31.85 20.76 -5.82
N PRO A 42 -31.58 21.69 -4.87
CA PRO A 42 -30.39 21.67 -4.03
C PRO A 42 -30.19 20.34 -3.27
N VAL A 43 -31.27 19.68 -2.84
CA VAL A 43 -31.19 18.41 -2.08
C VAL A 43 -30.60 17.31 -2.96
N ILE A 44 -31.02 17.24 -4.22
CA ILE A 44 -30.54 16.23 -5.18
C ILE A 44 -29.07 16.46 -5.51
N ILE A 45 -28.65 17.73 -5.65
CA ILE A 45 -27.24 18.08 -5.90
C ILE A 45 -26.37 17.64 -4.72
N VAL A 46 -26.78 17.96 -3.48
CA VAL A 46 -26.04 17.54 -2.29
C VAL A 46 -26.01 16.02 -2.15
N ALA A 47 -27.14 15.34 -2.38
CA ALA A 47 -27.22 13.89 -2.36
C ALA A 47 -26.29 13.25 -3.41
N TRP A 48 -26.23 13.80 -4.61
CA TRP A 48 -25.34 13.33 -5.66
C TRP A 48 -23.86 13.47 -5.27
N VAL A 49 -23.47 14.60 -4.66
CA VAL A 49 -22.09 14.80 -4.16
C VAL A 49 -21.78 13.82 -3.03
N ALA A 50 -22.66 13.72 -2.03
CA ALA A 50 -22.48 12.89 -0.84
C ALA A 50 -22.45 11.39 -1.15
N GLN A 51 -23.25 10.97 -2.12
CA GLN A 51 -23.40 9.56 -2.47
C GLN A 51 -22.60 9.23 -3.73
N THR A 52 -23.01 9.69 -4.91
CA THR A 52 -22.43 9.23 -6.18
C THR A 52 -20.97 9.63 -6.33
N PHE A 53 -20.62 10.89 -6.04
CA PHE A 53 -19.26 11.36 -6.17
C PHE A 53 -18.35 10.80 -5.07
N LEU A 54 -18.70 11.05 -3.79
CA LEU A 54 -17.90 10.61 -2.65
C LEU A 54 -17.74 9.09 -2.65
N GLN A 55 -18.79 8.29 -2.87
CA GLN A 55 -18.68 6.83 -2.83
C GLN A 55 -17.78 6.26 -3.94
N LEU A 56 -17.89 6.75 -5.18
CA LEU A 56 -17.05 6.28 -6.30
C LEU A 56 -15.58 6.63 -6.10
N VAL A 57 -15.29 7.77 -5.48
CA VAL A 57 -13.93 8.27 -5.28
C VAL A 57 -13.30 7.76 -3.98
N LEU A 58 -14.09 7.46 -2.94
CA LEU A 58 -13.61 7.06 -1.62
C LEU A 58 -12.84 5.73 -1.66
N LEU A 59 -13.37 4.71 -2.35
CA LEU A 59 -12.75 3.38 -2.37
C LEU A 59 -11.34 3.38 -2.99
N PRO A 60 -11.10 3.96 -4.19
CA PRO A 60 -9.76 4.10 -4.75
C PRO A 60 -8.81 4.91 -3.86
N ILE A 61 -9.29 6.02 -3.27
CA ILE A 61 -8.45 6.88 -2.41
C ILE A 61 -7.96 6.10 -1.18
N ILE A 62 -8.84 5.33 -0.53
CA ILE A 62 -8.47 4.49 0.61
C ILE A 62 -7.40 3.47 0.20
N MET A 63 -7.61 2.78 -0.93
CA MET A 63 -6.66 1.78 -1.44
C MET A 63 -5.30 2.39 -1.77
N VAL A 64 -5.26 3.58 -2.39
CA VAL A 64 -4.02 4.32 -2.66
C VAL A 64 -3.32 4.71 -1.34
N GLY A 65 -4.07 5.21 -0.35
CA GLY A 65 -3.53 5.57 0.95
C GLY A 65 -2.87 4.38 1.66
N GLN A 66 -3.53 3.22 1.63
CA GLN A 66 -2.99 1.97 2.16
C GLN A 66 -1.73 1.53 1.41
N ASN A 67 -1.73 1.56 0.07
CA ASN A 67 -0.57 1.20 -0.76
C ASN A 67 0.64 2.11 -0.49
N VAL A 68 0.43 3.43 -0.37
CA VAL A 68 1.51 4.38 -0.03
C VAL A 68 2.08 4.09 1.36
N GLN A 69 1.24 3.75 2.33
CA GLN A 69 1.69 3.41 3.68
C GLN A 69 2.47 2.09 3.69
N SER A 70 1.99 1.06 2.99
CA SER A 70 2.68 -0.24 2.88
C SER A 70 4.08 -0.09 2.29
N ARG A 71 4.27 0.75 1.26
CA ARG A 71 5.60 1.01 0.68
C ARG A 71 6.56 1.68 1.65
N LYS A 72 6.06 2.54 2.54
CA LYS A 72 6.88 3.16 3.60
C LYS A 72 7.27 2.14 4.66
N THR A 73 6.35 1.26 5.04
CA THR A 73 6.62 0.14 5.95
C THR A 73 7.66 -0.80 5.35
N GLU A 74 7.51 -1.21 4.09
CA GLU A 74 8.43 -2.11 3.41
C GLU A 74 9.87 -1.54 3.34
N ARG A 75 10.02 -0.22 3.12
CA ARG A 75 11.34 0.43 3.21
C ARG A 75 11.95 0.32 4.61
N ARG A 76 11.14 0.60 5.64
CA ARG A 76 11.58 0.50 7.03
C ARG A 76 11.91 -0.93 7.43
N ASP A 77 11.13 -1.90 6.95
CA ASP A 77 11.35 -3.32 7.19
C ASP A 77 12.66 -3.76 6.54
N ASN A 78 12.96 -3.31 5.31
CA ASN A 78 14.24 -3.60 4.65
C ASN A 78 15.43 -3.01 5.40
N GLU A 79 15.34 -1.77 5.88
CA GLU A 79 16.39 -1.14 6.70
C GLU A 79 16.59 -1.87 8.03
N THR A 80 15.48 -2.23 8.69
CA THR A 80 15.51 -2.99 9.95
C THR A 80 16.10 -4.38 9.75
N HIS A 81 15.71 -5.07 8.68
CA HIS A 81 16.23 -6.39 8.32
C HIS A 81 17.74 -6.32 8.05
N ALA A 82 18.22 -5.29 7.33
CA ALA A 82 19.64 -5.09 7.10
C ALA A 82 20.41 -4.84 8.42
N ALA A 83 19.86 -4.02 9.31
CA ALA A 83 20.46 -3.75 10.62
C ALA A 83 20.53 -5.02 11.50
N VAL A 84 19.46 -5.81 11.54
CA VAL A 84 19.42 -7.09 12.28
C VAL A 84 20.45 -8.07 11.72
N MET A 85 20.58 -8.18 10.40
CA MET A 85 21.58 -9.05 9.78
C MET A 85 23.02 -8.60 10.06
N ALA A 86 23.28 -7.29 10.15
CA ALA A 86 24.59 -6.77 10.53
C ALA A 86 24.94 -7.14 11.99
N ALA A 87 24.02 -6.89 12.92
CA ALA A 87 24.21 -7.24 14.34
C ALA A 87 24.40 -8.76 14.54
N HIS A 88 23.69 -9.58 13.75
CA HIS A 88 23.86 -11.03 13.78
C HIS A 88 25.28 -11.46 13.37
N ARG A 89 25.84 -10.85 12.31
CA ARG A 89 27.22 -11.11 11.88
C ARG A 89 28.24 -10.71 12.94
N GLU A 90 28.10 -9.52 13.50
CA GLU A 90 28.98 -9.03 14.57
C GLU A 90 28.97 -9.99 15.77
N THR A 91 27.79 -10.48 16.15
CA THR A 91 27.65 -11.47 17.23
C THR A 91 28.35 -12.79 16.90
N GLN A 92 28.22 -13.28 15.65
CA GLN A 92 28.92 -14.48 15.17
C GLN A 92 30.44 -14.31 15.16
N GLU A 93 30.93 -13.14 14.76
CA GLU A 93 32.36 -12.81 14.77
C GLU A 93 32.92 -12.83 16.20
N ILE A 94 32.25 -12.17 17.14
CA ILE A 94 32.63 -12.18 18.56
C ILE A 94 32.61 -13.61 19.14
N LEU A 95 31.58 -14.40 18.81
CA LEU A 95 31.49 -15.81 19.22
C LEU A 95 32.65 -16.63 18.67
N ALA A 96 33.04 -16.42 17.41
CA ALA A 96 34.16 -17.11 16.78
C ALA A 96 35.50 -16.72 17.43
N GLU A 97 35.71 -15.44 17.74
CA GLU A 97 36.90 -14.96 18.45
C GLU A 97 37.00 -15.58 19.85
N ILE A 98 35.90 -15.59 20.62
CA ILE A 98 35.87 -16.24 21.94
C ILE A 98 36.16 -17.74 21.81
N HIS A 99 35.57 -18.44 20.83
CA HIS A 99 35.83 -19.86 20.62
C HIS A 99 37.28 -20.15 20.24
N ALA A 100 37.89 -19.31 19.39
CA ALA A 100 39.30 -19.40 19.03
C ALA A 100 40.21 -19.15 20.25
N ALA A 101 39.91 -18.12 21.05
CA ALA A 101 40.63 -17.80 22.27
C ALA A 101 40.41 -18.81 23.41
N ARG A 102 39.32 -19.57 23.38
CA ARG A 102 38.99 -20.65 24.34
C ARG A 102 39.55 -22.02 23.92
N SER A 103 40.16 -22.15 22.73
CA SER A 103 40.95 -23.34 22.42
C SER A 103 42.07 -23.46 23.47
N PRO A 104 42.17 -24.60 24.15
CA PRO A 104 42.85 -24.64 25.42
C PRO A 104 44.32 -24.33 25.25
N ARG A 105 44.82 -23.46 26.12
CA ARG A 105 46.23 -23.42 26.54
C ARG A 105 46.54 -24.75 27.25
N THR A 106 46.46 -25.87 26.52
CA THR A 106 46.95 -27.17 26.98
C THR A 106 48.46 -27.15 26.86
N LYS A 107 49.07 -27.00 28.04
CA LYS A 107 50.49 -27.16 28.41
C LYS A 107 51.41 -25.98 28.09
#